data_AF-A0A354YWC3-F1
#
_entry.id   AF-A0A354YWC3-F1
#
_cell.length_a   1.000
_cell.length_b   1.000
_cell.length_c   1.000
_cell.angle_alpha   90.00
_cell.angle_beta   90.00
_cell.angle_gamma   90.00
#
_symmetry.space_group_name_H-M   'P 1'
#
loop_
_entity.id
_entity.type
_entity.pdbx_description
1 polymer ?
#
loop_
_entity_poly.entity_id
_entity_poly.type
_entity_poly.pdbx_seq_one_letter_code
_entity_poly.pdbx_strand_id
1 'polypeptide(L)' 'NKEASMAKKFATDTGMEVCTNCVQLMGGYGYCNEFPVERMMRDVKITQIYEGSNQIQ' A
#
# COMPACT_ATOMS: atom_id res chain seq x y z
N ASN A 1 -15.97 9.23 14.99
CA ASN A 1 -15.15 8.84 13.81
C ASN A 1 -13.85 8.11 14.13
N LYS A 2 -13.78 7.33 15.23
CA LYS A 2 -12.60 6.50 15.54
C LYS A 2 -12.53 5.24 14.66
N GLU A 3 -13.68 4.64 14.41
CA GLU A 3 -13.84 3.44 13.58
C GLU A 3 -13.38 3.66 12.14
N ALA A 4 -13.74 4.81 11.54
CA ALA A 4 -13.32 5.18 10.19
C ALA A 4 -11.79 5.29 10.08
N SER A 5 -11.13 5.87 11.09
CA SER A 5 -9.67 5.97 11.13
C SER A 5 -9.00 4.59 11.26
N MET A 6 -9.50 3.75 12.17
CA MET A 6 -9.01 2.38 12.34
C MET A 6 -9.18 1.55 11.06
N ALA A 7 -10.32 1.69 10.37
CA ALA A 7 -10.60 1.00 9.12
C ALA A 7 -9.65 1.44 8.00
N LYS A 8 -9.42 2.76 7.86
CA LYS A 8 -8.50 3.30 6.86
C LYS A 8 -7.07 2.83 7.11
N LYS A 9 -6.58 2.92 8.35
CA LYS A 9 -5.25 2.44 8.72
C LYS A 9 -5.09 0.95 8.39
N PHE A 10 -6.05 0.13 8.80
CA PHE A 10 -6.03 -1.31 8.53
C PHE A 10 -5.99 -1.61 7.02
N ALA A 11 -6.90 -1.03 6.24
CA ALA A 11 -6.97 -1.31 4.80
C ALA A 11 -5.69 -0.91 4.05
N THR A 12 -5.12 0.26 4.40
CA THR A 12 -3.93 0.80 3.72
C THR A 12 -2.64 0.09 4.16
N ASP A 13 -2.52 -0.30 5.42
CA ASP A 13 -1.39 -1.09 5.92
C ASP A 13 -1.40 -2.51 5.31
N THR A 14 -2.57 -3.17 5.27
CA THR A 14 -2.73 -4.48 4.63
C THR A 14 -2.43 -4.42 3.13
N GLY A 15 -2.93 -3.40 2.43
CA GLY A 15 -2.62 -3.23 1.00
C GLY A 15 -1.11 -3.09 0.76
N MET A 16 -0.42 -2.34 1.61
CA MET A 16 1.01 -2.11 1.48
C MET A 16 1.81 -3.40 1.71
N GLU A 17 1.43 -4.19 2.71
CA GLU A 17 2.03 -5.50 2.98
C GLU A 17 1.87 -6.44 1.79
N VAL A 18 0.64 -6.58 1.27
CA VAL A 18 0.33 -7.46 0.14
C VAL A 18 1.13 -7.06 -1.10
N CYS A 19 1.10 -5.78 -1.49
CA CYS A 19 1.84 -5.32 -2.67
C CYS A 19 3.35 -5.51 -2.52
N THR A 20 3.90 -5.28 -1.33
CA THR A 20 5.33 -5.51 -1.06
C THR A 20 5.69 -6.98 -1.21
N ASN A 21 4.87 -7.89 -0.67
CA ASN A 21 5.07 -9.33 -0.80
C ASN A 21 4.97 -9.78 -2.27
N CYS A 22 4.06 -9.21 -3.06
CA CYS A 22 3.96 -9.48 -4.49
C CYS A 22 5.21 -9.02 -5.26
N VAL A 23 5.73 -7.82 -4.98
CA VAL A 23 6.99 -7.35 -5.59
C VAL A 23 8.14 -8.30 -5.23
N GLN A 24 8.25 -8.69 -3.95
CA GLN A 24 9.28 -9.61 -3.48
C GLN A 24 9.19 -11.00 -4.15
N LEU A 25 7.99 -11.52 -4.36
CA LEU A 25 7.75 -12.79 -5.04
C LEU A 25 8.17 -12.75 -6.52
N MET A 26 7.95 -11.61 -7.18
CA MET A 26 8.28 -11.40 -8.60
C MET A 26 9.75 -11.04 -8.85
N GLY A 27 10.53 -10.77 -7.79
CA GLY A 27 11.94 -10.38 -7.91
C GLY A 27 12.12 -9.12 -8.76
N GLY A 28 13.08 -9.14 -9.68
CA GLY A 28 13.36 -7.99 -10.57
C GLY A 28 12.14 -7.56 -11.41
N TYR A 29 11.31 -8.52 -11.85
CA TYR A 29 10.08 -8.22 -12.59
C TYR A 29 9.04 -7.46 -11.77
N GLY A 30 9.10 -7.57 -10.43
CA GLY A 30 8.26 -6.80 -9.51
C GLY A 30 8.54 -5.31 -9.53
N TYR A 31 9.68 -4.88 -10.09
CA TYR A 31 10.05 -3.47 -10.28
C TYR A 31 9.97 -3.02 -11.74
N CYS A 32 9.66 -3.93 -12.66
CA CYS A 32 9.54 -3.62 -14.09
C CYS A 32 8.15 -3.08 -14.39
N ASN A 33 8.07 -2.08 -15.27
CA ASN A 33 6.80 -1.50 -15.73
C ASN A 33 6.00 -2.43 -16.66
N GLU A 34 6.49 -3.64 -16.93
CA GLU A 34 5.79 -4.68 -17.69
C GLU A 34 4.62 -5.27 -16.89
N PHE A 35 4.73 -5.29 -15.56
CA PHE A 35 3.70 -5.79 -14.66
C PHE A 35 3.15 -4.66 -13.78
N PRO A 36 1.84 -4.64 -13.49
CA PRO A 36 1.21 -3.54 -12.77
C PRO A 36 1.59 -3.48 -11.28
N VAL A 37 2.28 -4.49 -10.75
CA VAL A 37 2.55 -4.65 -9.31
C VAL A 37 3.37 -3.50 -8.73
N GLU A 38 4.34 -2.98 -9.47
CA GLU A 38 5.16 -1.83 -9.03
C GLU A 38 4.28 -0.58 -8.85
N ARG A 39 3.35 -0.38 -9.80
CA ARG A 39 2.41 0.74 -9.78
C ARG A 39 1.43 0.60 -8.64
N MET A 40 0.88 -0.60 -8.44
CA MET A 40 -0.04 -0.88 -7.32
C MET A 40 0.64 -0.60 -5.98
N MET A 41 1.90 -1.00 -5.80
CA MET A 41 2.66 -0.70 -4.58
C MET A 41 2.79 0.80 -4.33
N ARG A 42 3.08 1.60 -5.38
CA ARG A 42 3.15 3.07 -5.27
C ARG A 42 1.78 3.70 -4.98
N ASP A 43 0.75 3.23 -5.66
CA ASP A 43 -0.62 3.73 -5.51
C ASP A 43 -1.17 3.41 -4.12
N VAL A 44 -0.81 2.28 -3.50
CA VAL A 44 -1.19 2.03 -2.11
C VAL A 44 -0.40 2.91 -1.14
N LYS A 45 0.88 3.16 -1.40
CA LYS A 45 1.71 3.96 -0.48
C LYS A 45 1.15 5.37 -0.24
N ILE A 46 0.60 6.00 -1.27
CA ILE A 46 0.03 7.35 -1.14
C ILE A 46 -1.17 7.38 -0.19
N THR A 47 -1.95 6.29 -0.11
CA THR A 47 -3.13 6.20 0.75
C THR A 47 -2.81 6.19 2.25
N GLN A 48 -1.58 5.83 2.63
CA GLN A 48 -1.10 5.90 4.02
C GLN A 48 -0.76 7.33 4.47
N ILE A 49 -0.68 8.28 3.53
CA ILE A 49 -0.25 9.67 3.76
C ILE A 49 -1.39 10.65 3.47
N TYR A 50 -2.08 10.43 2.36
CA TYR A 50 -3.20 11.24 1.92
C TYR A 50 -4.39 11.08 2.89
N GLU A 51 -5.19 12.14 3.02
CA GLU A 51 -6.30 12.24 3.99
C GLU A 51 -5.89 12.00 5.47
N GLY A 52 -4.62 12.27 5.82
CA GLY A 52 -4.05 12.10 7.16
C GLY A 52 -3.12 10.90 7.24
N SER A 53 -1.98 11.04 7.91
CA SER A 53 -1.02 9.93 8.01
C SER A 53 -1.50 8.86 8.99
N ASN A 54 -1.24 7.60 8.68
CA ASN A 54 -1.64 6.45 9.52
C ASN A 54 -1.08 6.46 10.95
N GLN A 55 -0.03 7.24 11.22
CA GLN A 55 0.57 7.42 12.55
C GLN A 55 -0.18 8.46 13.40
N ILE A 56 -0.90 9.38 12.76
CA ILE A 56 -1.62 10.47 13.42
C ILE A 56 -3.12 10.16 13.52
N GLN A 57 -3.65 9.37 12.57
CA GLN A 57 -5.06 9.00 12.48
C GLN A 57 -5.46 7.91 13.47
#